data_AF-A0A2N7F7Q4-F1
#
_entry.id   AF-A0A2N7F7Q4-F1
#
_cell.length_a   1.000
_cell.length_b   1.000
_cell.length_c   1.000
_cell.angle_alpha   90.00
_cell.angle_beta   90.00
_cell.angle_gamma   90.00
#
_symmetry.space_group_name_H-M   'P 1'
#
loop_
_entity.id
_entity.type
_entity.pdbx_description
1 polymer ?
#
loop_
_entity_poly.entity_id
_entity_poly.type
_entity_poly.pdbx_seq_one_letter_code
_entity_poly.pdbx_strand_id
1 'polypeptide(L)' 'MEPEDIPAELLTQMQWFSIRQKRDQLICDTDFTQLVDSPLPQELIDRFKIYRDTLRNIPQSYAQPDDVVWPEKPTI' A
#
# COMPACT_ATOMS: atom_id res chain seq x y z
N MET A 1 -7.27 -20.06 32.70
CA MET A 1 -7.16 -19.36 31.41
C MET A 1 -5.69 -19.37 31.11
N GLU A 2 -5.24 -20.42 30.41
CA GLU A 2 -3.87 -20.47 29.89
C GLU A 2 -3.65 -19.19 29.07
N PRO A 3 -2.46 -18.58 29.10
CA PRO A 3 -2.21 -17.35 28.37
C PRO A 3 -2.51 -17.64 26.89
N GLU A 4 -3.56 -17.01 26.38
CA GLU A 4 -4.14 -17.31 25.09
C GLU A 4 -3.13 -16.93 23.99
N ASP A 5 -2.38 -17.92 23.51
CA ASP A 5 -1.60 -17.78 22.30
C ASP A 5 -2.56 -17.35 21.17
N ILE A 6 -2.37 -16.13 20.67
CA ILE A 6 -3.17 -15.61 19.56
C ILE A 6 -3.04 -16.61 18.40
N PRO A 7 -4.14 -17.15 17.85
CA PRO A 7 -4.08 -18.08 16.75
C PRO A 7 -3.32 -17.47 15.56
N ALA A 8 -2.39 -18.23 14.96
CA ALA A 8 -1.56 -17.75 13.85
C ALA A 8 -2.38 -17.19 12.68
N GLU A 9 -3.55 -17.76 12.40
CA GLU A 9 -4.49 -17.25 11.40
C GLU A 9 -4.98 -15.82 11.72
N LEU A 10 -5.27 -15.54 13.00
CA LEU A 10 -5.72 -14.22 13.43
C LEU A 10 -4.59 -13.19 13.28
N LEU A 11 -3.35 -13.58 13.59
CA LEU A 11 -2.17 -12.75 13.38
C LEU A 11 -2.02 -12.37 11.89
N THR A 12 -2.12 -13.35 10.99
CA THR A 12 -2.09 -13.14 9.54
C THR A 12 -3.17 -12.16 9.09
N GLN A 13 -4.40 -12.30 9.59
CA GLN A 13 -5.49 -11.39 9.26
C GLN A 13 -5.23 -9.95 9.74
N MET A 14 -4.67 -9.78 10.94
CA MET A 14 -4.29 -8.47 11.50
C MET A 14 -3.15 -7.81 10.70
N GLN A 15 -2.16 -8.59 10.26
CA GLN A 15 -1.08 -8.09 9.40
C GLN A 15 -1.65 -7.62 8.06
N TRP A 16 -2.52 -8.41 7.42
CA TRP A 16 -3.18 -8.01 6.17
C TRP A 16 -4.07 -6.78 6.32
N PHE A 17 -4.75 -6.64 7.47
CA PHE A 17 -5.48 -5.42 7.78
C PHE A 17 -4.56 -4.20 7.82
N SER A 18 -3.43 -4.32 8.51
CA SER A 18 -2.42 -3.25 8.62
C SER A 18 -1.82 -2.89 7.26
N ILE A 19 -1.56 -3.89 6.40
CA ILE A 19 -1.09 -3.68 5.02
C ILE A 19 -2.13 -2.90 4.20
N ARG A 20 -3.41 -3.27 4.24
CA ARG A 20 -4.47 -2.54 3.52
C ARG A 20 -4.58 -1.10 4.01
N GLN A 21 -4.50 -0.87 5.32
CA GLN A 21 -4.52 0.47 5.89
C GLN A 21 -3.34 1.32 5.41
N LYS A 22 -2.11 0.76 5.43
CA LYS A 22 -0.93 1.45 4.91
C LYS A 22 -1.04 1.75 3.42
N ARG A 23 -1.56 0.81 2.62
CA ARG A 23 -1.84 1.04 1.19
C ARG A 23 -2.77 2.23 1.00
N ASP A 24 -3.88 2.26 1.74
CA ASP A 24 -4.88 3.32 1.62
C ASP A 24 -4.30 4.68 2.02
N GLN A 25 -3.45 4.73 3.05
CA GLN A 25 -2.72 5.94 3.41
C GLN A 25 -1.79 6.42 2.29
N LEU A 26 -0.97 5.53 1.70
CA LEU A 26 -0.04 5.90 0.63
C LEU A 26 -0.75 6.35 -0.65
N ILE A 27 -1.91 5.78 -0.94
CA ILE A 27 -2.78 6.23 -2.04
C ILE A 27 -3.36 7.60 -1.69
N CYS A 28 -3.86 7.82 -0.47
CA CYS A 28 -4.37 9.13 -0.05
C CYS A 28 -3.28 10.23 -0.15
N ASP A 29 -2.08 9.95 0.33
CA ASP A 29 -0.93 10.86 0.31
C ASP A 29 -0.45 11.24 -1.09
N THR A 30 -0.88 10.49 -2.12
CA THR A 30 -0.52 10.73 -3.52
C THR A 30 -1.75 11.03 -4.38
N ASP A 31 -2.91 11.27 -3.78
CA ASP A 31 -4.15 11.49 -4.52
C ASP A 31 -4.13 12.82 -5.28
N PHE A 32 -3.54 13.85 -4.67
CA PHE A 32 -3.38 15.17 -5.29
C PHE A 32 -2.55 15.14 -6.59
N THR A 33 -1.71 14.13 -6.80
CA THR A 33 -0.89 13.99 -8.02
C THR A 33 -1.72 13.50 -9.21
N GLN A 34 -2.93 12.99 -8.98
CA GLN A 34 -3.81 12.42 -10.02
C GLN A 34 -4.92 13.39 -10.45
N LEU A 35 -4.99 14.57 -9.83
CA LEU A 35 -5.94 15.61 -10.20
C LEU A 35 -5.54 16.26 -11.53
N VAL A 36 -6.53 16.64 -12.33
CA VAL A 36 -6.30 17.31 -13.63
C VAL A 36 -5.55 18.64 -13.46
N ASP A 37 -5.77 19.31 -12.33
CA ASP A 37 -5.12 20.58 -11.97
C ASP A 37 -3.79 20.37 -11.20
N SER A 38 -3.21 19.17 -11.22
CA SER A 38 -1.95 18.92 -10.52
C SER A 38 -0.83 19.80 -11.11
N PRO A 39 -0.05 20.52 -10.27
CA PRO A 39 1.05 21.37 -10.76
C PRO A 39 2.26 20.56 -11.27
N LEU A 40 2.15 19.23 -11.33
CA LEU A 40 3.23 18.32 -11.67
C LEU A 40 3.35 18.11 -13.18
N PRO A 41 4.58 17.92 -13.70
CA PRO A 41 4.79 17.45 -15.06
C PRO A 41 4.11 16.11 -15.33
N GLN A 42 3.64 15.90 -16.56
CA GLN A 42 2.98 14.65 -16.97
C GLN A 42 3.81 13.41 -16.66
N GLU A 43 5.13 13.49 -16.80
CA GLU A 43 6.05 12.39 -16.48
C GLU A 43 5.97 11.99 -14.99
N LEU A 44 5.91 12.96 -14.07
CA LEU A 44 5.75 12.68 -12.65
C LEU A 44 4.37 12.08 -12.35
N ILE A 45 3.31 12.61 -12.98
CA ILE A 45 1.96 12.06 -12.85
C ILE A 45 1.93 10.59 -13.26
N ASP A 46 2.59 10.22 -14.37
CA ASP A 46 2.64 8.84 -14.86
C ASP A 46 3.48 7.93 -13.95
N ARG A 47 4.59 8.43 -13.37
CA ARG A 47 5.32 7.70 -12.32
C ARG A 47 4.45 7.44 -11.09
N PHE A 48 3.67 8.42 -10.66
CA PHE A 48 2.72 8.25 -9.54
C PHE A 48 1.57 7.28 -9.89
N LYS A 49 1.12 7.21 -11.14
CA LYS A 49 0.16 6.18 -11.59
C LYS A 49 0.73 4.78 -11.41
N ILE A 50 1.94 4.54 -11.93
CA ILE A 50 2.63 3.25 -11.80
C ILE A 50 2.82 2.88 -10.32
N TYR A 51 3.23 3.85 -9.50
CA TYR A 51 3.37 3.67 -8.06
C TYR A 51 2.05 3.25 -7.40
N ARG A 52 0.95 3.95 -7.70
CA ARG A 52 -0.40 3.64 -7.15
C ARG A 52 -0.92 2.29 -7.61
N ASP A 53 -0.70 1.92 -8.86
CA ASP A 53 -1.12 0.60 -9.37
C ASP A 53 -0.32 -0.52 -8.70
N THR A 54 0.98 -0.31 -8.49
CA THR A 54 1.82 -1.23 -7.72
C THR A 54 1.28 -1.41 -6.30
N LEU A 55 0.95 -0.31 -5.60
CA LEU A 55 0.36 -0.36 -4.26
C LEU A 55 -0.96 -1.14 -4.20
N ARG A 56 -1.83 -0.97 -5.20
CA ARG A 56 -3.12 -1.68 -5.25
C ARG A 56 -2.94 -3.18 -5.45
N ASN A 57 -1.91 -3.59 -6.18
CA ASN A 57 -1.63 -4.99 -6.46
C ASN A 57 -0.99 -5.72 -5.28
N ILE A 58 -0.40 -5.02 -4.30
CA ILE A 58 0.26 -5.63 -3.13
C ILE A 58 -0.58 -6.76 -2.49
N PRO A 59 -1.85 -6.57 -2.07
CA PRO A 59 -2.59 -7.63 -1.39
C PRO A 59 -2.90 -8.86 -2.26
N GLN A 60 -2.76 -8.76 -3.60
CA GLN A 60 -2.98 -9.85 -4.53
C GLN A 60 -1.66 -10.48 -5.04
N SER A 61 -0.55 -9.74 -4.94
CA SER A 61 0.76 -10.19 -5.43
C SER A 61 1.56 -11.03 -4.41
N TYR A 62 1.23 -10.94 -3.12
CA TYR A 62 1.94 -11.66 -2.07
C TYR A 62 1.06 -12.72 -1.41
N ALA A 63 1.63 -13.89 -1.15
CA ALA A 63 0.96 -14.98 -0.44
C ALA A 63 1.02 -14.80 1.08
N GLN A 64 2.08 -14.13 1.59
CA GLN A 64 2.29 -13.85 3.00
C GLN A 64 2.42 -12.33 3.23
N PRO A 65 1.89 -11.82 4.34
CA PRO A 65 1.97 -10.40 4.66
C PRO A 65 3.41 -9.94 4.98
N ASP A 66 4.26 -10.82 5.51
CA ASP A 66 5.65 -10.49 5.87
C ASP A 66 6.57 -10.32 4.64
N ASP A 67 6.18 -10.88 3.49
CA ASP A 67 6.91 -10.76 2.22
C ASP A 67 6.60 -9.43 1.50
N VAL A 68 5.67 -8.63 2.00
CA VAL A 68 5.21 -7.41 1.32
C VAL A 68 6.34 -6.39 1.21
N VAL A 69 6.80 -6.17 -0.02
CA VAL A 69 7.72 -5.09 -0.37
C VAL A 69 6.92 -3.88 -0.86
N TRP A 70 7.16 -2.73 -0.23
CA TRP A 70 6.54 -1.47 -0.60
C TRP A 70 7.35 -0.77 -1.70
N PRO A 71 6.73 -0.27 -2.77
CA PRO A 71 7.43 0.52 -3.77
C PRO A 71 7.95 1.82 -3.15
N GLU A 72 9.06 2.34 -3.70
CA GLU A 72 9.57 3.64 -3.30
C GLU A 72 8.68 4.76 -3.84
N LYS A 73 8.35 5.73 -2.97
CA LYS A 73 7.54 6.88 -3.36
C LYS A 73 8.36 7.77 -4.32
N PRO A 74 7.82 8.12 -5.51
CA PRO A 74 8.48 9.06 -6.40
C PRO A 74 8.72 10.40 -5.69
N THR A 75 9.91 10.98 -5.91
CA THR A 75 10.22 12.34 -5.44
C THR A 75 9.59 13.36 -6.39
N ILE A 76 9.06 14.43 -5.79
CA ILE A 76 8.39 15.53 -6.48
C ILE A 76 9.40 16.61 -6.85
#